data_AF-A0A537WR56-F1
#
_entry.id   AF-A0A537WR56-F1
#
_cell.length_a   1.000
_cell.length_b   1.000
_cell.length_c   1.000
_cell.angle_alpha   90.00
_cell.angle_beta   90.00
_cell.angle_gamma   90.00
#
_symmetry.space_group_name_H-M   'P 1'
#
loop_
_entity.id
_entity.type
_entity.pdbx_description
1 polymer ?
#
loop_
_entity_poly.entity_id
_entity_poly.type
_entity_poly.pdbx_seq_one_letter_code
_entity_poly.pdbx_strand_id
1 'polypeptide(L)' 'LAIPHYILLLFLGIAAVVCVIIAWFAILFTGRYPQGLFDFVLGVMRWGNRVAGYAFVLVTDRYPPFSLSA' A
#
# COMPACT_ATOMS: atom_id res chain seq x y z
N LEU A 1 -3.03 -9.16 -17.69
CA LEU A 1 -2.04 -9.88 -16.86
C LEU A 1 -1.81 -9.13 -15.53
N ALA A 2 -2.80 -9.15 -14.62
CA ALA A 2 -2.73 -8.46 -13.32
C ALA A 2 -2.29 -9.39 -12.16
N ILE A 3 -2.13 -10.69 -12.44
CA ILE A 3 -1.72 -11.71 -11.46
C ILE A 3 -0.44 -11.33 -10.69
N PRO A 4 0.62 -10.79 -11.34
CA PRO A 4 1.83 -10.38 -10.61
C PRO A 4 1.59 -9.25 -9.60
N HIS A 5 0.71 -8.29 -9.92
CA HIS A 5 0.36 -7.19 -9.02
C HIS A 5 -0.35 -7.68 -7.77
N TYR A 6 -1.25 -8.66 -7.89
CA TYR A 6 -1.96 -9.21 -6.73
C TYR A 6 -1.03 -9.95 -5.78
N ILE A 7 -0.07 -10.72 -6.30
CA ILE A 7 0.91 -11.44 -5.47
C ILE A 7 1.72 -10.43 -4.65
N LEU A 8 2.28 -9.42 -5.31
CA LEU A 8 3.08 -8.40 -4.65
C LEU A 8 2.25 -7.56 -3.67
N LEU A 9 1.03 -7.14 -4.04
CA LEU A 9 0.13 -6.41 -3.14
C LEU A 9 -0.29 -7.24 -1.93
N LEU A 10 -0.39 -8.56 -2.05
CA LEU A 10 -0.66 -9.44 -0.91
C LEU A 10 0.50 -9.37 0.10
N PHE A 11 1.75 -9.55 -0.35
CA PHE A 11 2.92 -9.48 0.52
C PHE A 11 3.10 -8.09 1.12
N LEU A 12 2.97 -7.03 0.31
CA LEU A 12 3.04 -5.64 0.76
C LEU A 12 1.88 -5.28 1.70
N GLY A 13 0.70 -5.86 1.50
CA GLY A 13 -0.46 -5.69 2.37
C GLY A 13 -0.23 -6.31 3.76
N ILE A 14 0.33 -7.52 3.82
CA ILE A 14 0.72 -8.15 5.09
C ILE A 14 1.77 -7.30 5.81
N ALA A 15 2.79 -6.85 5.09
CA ALA A 15 3.79 -5.95 5.65
C ALA A 15 3.16 -4.63 6.15
N ALA A 16 2.20 -4.07 5.42
CA ALA A 16 1.48 -2.86 5.82
C ALA A 16 0.67 -3.07 7.10
N VAL A 17 0.02 -4.23 7.28
CA VAL A 17 -0.68 -4.57 8.53
C VAL A 17 0.30 -4.62 9.69
N VAL A 18 1.45 -5.27 9.51
CA VAL A 18 2.51 -5.29 10.55
C VAL A 18 3.00 -3.87 10.87
N CYS A 19 3.23 -3.04 9.84
CA CYS A 19 3.61 -1.65 10.00
C CYS A 19 2.55 -0.85 10.77
N VAL A 20 1.26 -1.05 10.49
CA VAL A 20 0.16 -0.39 11.21
C VAL A 20 0.13 -0.81 12.67
N ILE A 21 0.34 -2.09 12.98
CA ILE A 21 0.42 -2.57 14.37
C ILE A 21 1.60 -1.90 15.09
N ILE A 22 2.78 -1.85 14.47
CA ILE A 22 3.95 -1.17 15.03
C ILE A 22 3.67 0.33 15.23
N ALA A 23 3.07 0.99 14.23
CA ALA A 23 2.73 2.40 14.30
C ALA A 23 1.70 2.68 15.41
N TRP A 24 0.74 1.79 15.63
CA TRP A 24 -0.23 1.89 16.72
C TRP A 24 0.46 1.94 18.08
N PHE A 25 1.36 1.00 18.36
CA PHE A 25 2.16 1.04 19.58
C PHE A 25 3.04 2.30 19.65
N ALA A 26 3.71 2.66 18.56
CA ALA A 26 4.56 3.84 18.51
C ALA A 26 3.77 5.12 18.85
N ILE A 27 2.56 5.28 18.33
CA ILE A 27 1.68 6.43 18.62
C ILE A 27 1.27 6.44 20.08
N LEU A 28 0.95 5.29 20.68
CA LEU A 28 0.57 5.23 22.10
C LEU A 28 1.71 5.73 23.01
N PHE A 29 2.96 5.42 22.68
CA PHE A 29 4.11 5.83 23.49
C PHE A 29 4.63 7.23 23.14
N THR A 30 4.61 7.62 21.86
CA THR A 30 5.25 8.85 21.37
C THR A 30 4.28 9.97 21.00
N GLY A 31 2.98 9.66 20.90
CA GLY A 31 1.94 10.57 20.40
C GLY A 31 2.09 10.91 18.92
N ARG A 32 3.01 10.28 18.19
CA ARG A 32 3.35 10.62 16.81
C ARG A 32 3.37 9.37 15.93
N TYR A 33 2.88 9.50 14.71
CA TYR A 33 2.98 8.44 13.71
C TYR A 33 4.40 8.47 13.12
N PRO A 34 5.19 7.38 13.19
CA PRO A 34 6.53 7.34 12.60
C PRO A 34 6.46 7.51 11.08
N GLN A 35 7.15 8.53 10.56
CA GLN A 35 6.99 8.97 9.17
C GLN A 35 7.32 7.87 8.14
N GLY A 36 8.38 7.08 8.36
CA GLY A 36 8.72 5.98 7.45
C GLY A 36 7.67 4.86 7.39
N LEU A 37 6.99 4.56 8.50
CA LEU A 37 5.89 3.60 8.53
C LEU A 37 4.66 4.15 7.79
N PHE A 38 4.40 5.45 7.93
CA PHE A 38 3.32 6.13 7.25
C PHE A 38 3.54 6.12 5.73
N ASP A 39 4.73 6.52 5.28
CA ASP A 39 5.08 6.59 3.85
C ASP A 39 4.98 5.22 3.19
N PHE A 40 5.40 4.16 3.89
CA PHE A 40 5.26 2.79 3.42
C PHE A 40 3.79 2.38 3.25
N VAL A 41 2.97 2.51 4.30
CA VAL A 41 1.55 2.14 4.27
C VAL A 41 0.80 2.93 3.20
N LEU A 42 1.10 4.23 3.07
CA LEU A 42 0.53 5.10 2.06
C LEU A 42 0.91 4.68 0.65
N GLY A 43 2.18 4.28 0.43
CA GLY A 43 2.65 3.75 -0.85
C GLY A 43 1.91 2.48 -1.27
N VAL A 44 1.70 1.54 -0.33
CA VAL A 44 0.94 0.30 -0.60
C VAL A 44 -0.51 0.61 -0.97
N MET A 45 -1.17 1.49 -0.21
CA MET A 45 -2.54 1.95 -0.49
C MET A 45 -2.67 2.60 -1.87
N ARG A 46 -1.74 3.51 -2.21
CA ARG A 46 -1.72 4.20 -3.52
C ARG A 46 -1.58 3.21 -4.66
N TRP A 47 -0.64 2.27 -4.54
CA TRP A 47 -0.43 1.28 -5.59
C TRP A 47 -1.63 0.34 -5.73
N GLY A 48 -2.18 -0.12 -4.60
CA GLY A 48 -3.40 -0.93 -4.57
C GLY A 48 -4.57 -0.23 -5.27
N ASN A 49 -4.76 1.07 -5.01
CA ASN A 49 -5.82 1.85 -5.64
C ASN A 49 -5.63 1.98 -7.17
N ARG A 50 -4.38 2.13 -7.65
CA ARG A 50 -4.10 2.13 -9.10
C ARG A 50 -4.42 0.78 -9.74
N VAL A 51 -4.08 -0.32 -9.07
CA VAL A 51 -4.41 -1.68 -9.55
C VAL A 51 -5.91 -1.92 -9.55
N ALA A 52 -6.63 -1.47 -8.51
CA ALA A 52 -8.08 -1.56 -8.45
C ALA A 52 -8.78 -0.75 -9.54
N GLY A 53 -8.30 0.47 -9.81
CA GLY A 53 -8.79 1.32 -10.88
C GLY A 53 -8.62 0.69 -12.26
N TYR A 54 -7.50 0.01 -12.53
CA TYR A 54 -7.24 -0.68 -13.79
C TYR A 54 -8.01 -2.00 -13.91
N ALA A 55 -8.03 -2.84 -12.88
CA ALA A 55 -8.48 -4.23 -12.99
C ALA A 55 -9.93 -4.49 -12.54
N PHE A 56 -10.48 -3.67 -11.63
CA PHE A 56 -11.82 -3.89 -11.05
C PHE A 56 -12.82 -2.80 -11.43
N VAL A 57 -12.40 -1.53 -11.33
CA VAL A 57 -13.29 -0.39 -11.55
C VAL A 57 -13.25 0.10 -13.02
N LEU A 58 -12.23 -0.32 -13.79
CA LEU A 58 -12.04 0.03 -15.20
C LEU A 58 -12.03 1.54 -15.46
N VAL A 59 -11.48 2.31 -14.51
CA VAL A 59 -11.34 3.77 -14.63
C VAL A 59 -10.35 4.13 -15.74
N THR A 60 -9.34 3.28 -15.96
CA THR A 60 -8.35 3.47 -17.02
C THR A 60 -7.85 2.12 -17.53
N ASP A 61 -7.67 2.02 -18.86
CA ASP A 61 -7.05 0.86 -19.49
C ASP A 61 -5.51 0.87 -19.42
N ARG A 62 -4.92 1.91 -18.81
CA ARG A 62 -3.47 2.04 -18.71
C ARG A 62 -2.92 1.11 -17.63
N TYR A 63 -2.01 0.22 -18.02
CA TYR A 63 -1.37 -0.72 -17.10
C TYR A 63 -0.56 0.01 -16.01
N PRO A 64 -0.83 -0.26 -14.71
CA PRO A 64 -0.21 0.49 -13.62
C PRO A 64 1.25 0.06 -13.37
N PRO A 65 2.18 1.02 -13.20
CA PRO A 65 3.58 0.72 -12.90
C PRO A 65 3.74 0.09 -11.50
N PHE A 66 4.74 -0.79 -11.35
CA PHE A 66 5.17 -1.39 -10.08
C PHE A 66 5.97 -0.36 -9.26
N SER A 67 5.27 0.55 -8.60
CA SER A 67 5.90 1.58 -7.77
C SER A 67 5.07 1.89 -6.53
N LEU A 68 5.71 2.22 -5.42
CA LEU A 68 5.05 2.78 -4.23
C LEU A 68 5.02 4.32 -4.26
N SER A 69 5.76 4.94 -5.19
CA SER A 69 5.71 6.40 -5.42
C SER A 69 4.47 6.79 -6.22
N ALA A 70 4.13 8.08 -6.14
CA ALA A 70 3.27 8.73 -7.14
C ALA A 70 4.00 8.82 -8.48
#